data_AF-A0AAE4ALT1-F1
#
_entry.id   AF-A0AAE4ALT1-F1
#
_cell.length_a   1.000
_cell.length_b   1.000
_cell.length_c   1.000
_cell.angle_alpha   90.00
_cell.angle_beta   90.00
_cell.angle_gamma   90.00
#
_symmetry.space_group_name_H-M   'P 1'
#
loop_
_entity.id
_entity.type
_entity.pdbx_description
1 polymer ?
#
loop_
_entity_poly.entity_id
_entity_poly.type
_entity_poly.pdbx_seq_one_letter_code
_entity_poly.pdbx_strand_id
1 'polypeptide(L)'
;MKRTGEIFLHEFTHKDHWEVVERFYNTSREKYGTIETAKSVLEEDLRKYVKTQRAKDPLYVARVVSRNAYSGTERENLNELVADGKVLMERGELKDAELARLIGGVLK
;
A
#
# COMPACT_ATOMS: atom_id res chain seq x y z
N MET A 1 -14.85 13.95 -0.40
CA MET A 1 -15.03 13.36 0.95
C MET A 1 -15.36 11.89 0.76
N LYS A 2 -14.69 10.97 1.47
CA LYS A 2 -15.00 9.53 1.38
C LYS A 2 -16.43 9.29 1.88
N ARG A 3 -17.17 8.40 1.23
CA ARG A 3 -18.47 7.91 1.74
C ARG A 3 -18.22 6.94 2.91
N THR A 4 -19.22 6.72 3.75
CA THR A 4 -19.11 5.82 4.92
C THR A 4 -18.58 4.43 4.56
N GLY A 5 -19.06 3.81 3.47
CA GLY A 5 -18.54 2.52 3.01
C GLY A 5 -17.07 2.56 2.56
N GLU A 6 -16.61 3.68 2.00
CA GLU A 6 -15.22 3.87 1.58
C GLU A 6 -14.28 4.08 2.78
N ILE A 7 -14.79 4.71 3.85
CA ILE A 7 -14.06 4.80 5.12
C ILE A 7 -13.89 3.40 5.70
N PHE A 8 -14.96 2.61 5.77
CA PHE A 8 -14.86 1.23 6.27
C PHE A 8 -13.90 0.38 5.43
N LEU A 9 -14.01 0.42 4.10
CA LEU A 9 -13.08 -0.29 3.22
C LEU A 9 -11.63 0.13 3.48
N HIS A 10 -11.37 1.42 3.64
CA HIS A 10 -10.03 1.92 3.95
C HIS A 10 -9.51 1.36 5.28
N GLU A 11 -10.28 1.45 6.35
CA GLU A 11 -9.87 0.95 7.68
C GLU A 11 -9.72 -0.59 7.70
N PHE A 12 -10.61 -1.32 7.03
CA PHE A 12 -10.47 -2.78 6.89
C PHE A 12 -9.23 -3.16 6.08
N THR A 13 -8.89 -2.39 5.04
CA THR A 13 -7.68 -2.65 4.26
C THR A 13 -6.41 -2.50 5.09
N HIS A 14 -6.35 -1.55 6.05
CA HIS A 14 -5.23 -1.46 6.99
C HIS A 14 -5.09 -2.74 7.81
N LYS A 15 -6.21 -3.27 8.32
CA LYS A 15 -6.23 -4.52 9.08
C LYS A 15 -5.79 -5.70 8.21
N ASP A 16 -6.41 -5.88 7.04
CA ASP A 16 -6.10 -6.99 6.13
C ASP A 16 -4.62 -6.98 5.72
N HIS A 17 -4.07 -5.81 5.44
CA HIS A 17 -2.66 -5.66 5.11
C HIS A 17 -1.75 -6.11 6.26
N TRP A 18 -2.04 -5.72 7.51
CA TRP A 18 -1.27 -6.20 8.66
C TRP A 18 -1.43 -7.70 8.89
N GLU A 19 -2.61 -8.27 8.66
CA GLU A 19 -2.81 -9.71 8.74
C GLU A 19 -1.99 -10.47 7.68
N VAL A 20 -1.87 -9.95 6.45
CA VAL A 20 -0.97 -10.50 5.42
C VAL A 20 0.48 -10.43 5.88
N VAL A 21 0.91 -9.27 6.40
CA VAL A 21 2.26 -9.08 6.94
C VAL A 21 2.56 -10.08 8.07
N GLU A 22 1.63 -10.28 9.00
CA GLU A 22 1.77 -11.26 10.09
C GLU A 22 1.89 -12.68 9.54
N ARG A 23 1.04 -13.08 8.60
CA ARG A 23 1.13 -14.40 7.95
C ARG A 23 2.48 -14.58 7.25
N PHE A 24 2.92 -13.57 6.49
CA PHE A 24 4.19 -13.58 5.78
C PHE A 24 5.37 -13.70 6.76
N TYR A 25 5.39 -12.90 7.82
CA TYR A 25 6.40 -12.98 8.89
C TYR A 25 6.46 -14.38 9.52
N ASN A 26 5.29 -14.98 9.77
CA ASN A 26 5.19 -16.31 10.37
C ASN A 26 5.67 -17.45 9.47
N THR A 27 5.84 -17.23 8.15
CA THR A 27 6.42 -18.26 7.26
C THR A 27 7.89 -18.57 7.58
N SER A 28 8.64 -17.58 8.09
CA SER A 28 10.05 -17.77 8.48
C SER A 28 10.51 -16.62 9.39
N ARG A 29 10.12 -16.67 10.66
CA ARG A 29 10.44 -15.62 11.64
C ARG A 29 11.96 -15.38 11.76
N GLU A 30 12.76 -16.44 11.74
CA GLU A 30 14.23 -16.35 11.81
C GLU A 30 14.85 -15.61 10.63
N LYS A 31 14.31 -15.82 9.41
CA LYS A 31 14.79 -15.13 8.20
C LYS A 31 14.55 -13.63 8.27
N TYR A 32 13.38 -13.22 8.76
CA TYR A 32 12.99 -11.82 8.77
C TYR A 32 13.47 -11.06 10.01
N GLY A 33 13.62 -11.74 11.16
CA GLY A 33 14.02 -11.13 12.43
C GLY A 33 12.93 -10.28 13.09
N THR A 34 12.32 -9.37 12.35
CA THR A 34 11.21 -8.51 12.82
C THR A 34 10.05 -8.47 11.82
N ILE A 35 8.86 -8.10 12.31
CA ILE A 35 7.68 -7.97 11.46
C ILE A 35 7.80 -6.79 10.49
N GLU A 36 8.51 -5.72 10.86
CA GLU A 36 8.78 -4.56 10.00
C GLU A 36 9.72 -4.92 8.85
N THR A 37 10.70 -5.79 9.10
CA THR A 37 11.58 -6.33 8.05
C THR A 37 10.78 -7.21 7.11
N ALA A 38 9.93 -8.10 7.64
CA ALA A 38 9.02 -8.92 6.83
C ALA A 38 8.09 -8.05 5.97
N LYS A 39 7.53 -6.98 6.54
CA LYS A 39 6.71 -5.99 5.83
C LYS A 39 7.49 -5.33 4.70
N SER A 40 8.70 -4.89 4.97
CA SER A 40 9.56 -4.23 3.97
C SER A 40 9.87 -5.14 2.78
N VAL A 41 10.10 -6.43 3.04
CA VAL A 41 10.31 -7.46 2.01
C VAL A 41 9.03 -7.76 1.23
N LEU A 42 7.90 -7.93 1.92
CA LEU A 42 6.60 -8.16 1.28
C LEU A 42 6.24 -7.01 0.32
N GLU A 43 6.54 -5.78 0.72
CA GLU A 43 6.23 -4.56 -0.03
C GLU A 43 7.32 -4.14 -1.02
N GLU A 44 8.41 -4.89 -1.18
CA GLU A 44 9.63 -4.42 -1.86
C GLU A 44 9.36 -3.89 -3.27
N ASP A 45 8.63 -4.66 -4.09
CA ASP A 45 8.29 -4.26 -5.46
C ASP A 45 7.43 -3.01 -5.49
N LEU A 46 6.45 -2.90 -4.59
CA LEU A 46 5.60 -1.71 -4.46
C LEU A 46 6.42 -0.49 -4.02
N ARG A 47 7.32 -0.65 -3.05
CA ARG A 47 8.25 0.41 -2.59
C ARG A 47 9.11 0.91 -3.73
N LYS A 48 9.72 -0.01 -4.48
CA LYS A 48 10.58 0.31 -5.63
C LYS A 48 9.79 1.03 -6.73
N TYR A 49 8.59 0.57 -7.03
CA TYR A 49 7.72 1.20 -8.01
C TYR A 49 7.37 2.64 -7.60
N VAL A 50 6.87 2.83 -6.38
CA VAL A 50 6.50 4.15 -5.86
C VAL A 50 7.70 5.11 -5.83
N LYS A 51 8.87 4.64 -5.40
CA LYS A 51 10.11 5.44 -5.42
C LYS A 51 10.49 5.86 -6.85
N THR A 52 10.37 4.95 -7.81
CA THR A 52 10.66 5.22 -9.22
C THR A 52 9.70 6.25 -9.81
N GLN A 53 8.41 6.16 -9.49
CA GLN A 53 7.41 7.11 -9.94
C GLN A 53 7.64 8.50 -9.32
N ARG A 54 7.91 8.56 -8.00
CA ARG A 54 8.22 9.82 -7.30
C ARG A 54 9.51 10.50 -7.78
N ALA A 55 10.49 9.74 -8.25
CA ALA A 55 11.70 10.30 -8.85
C ALA A 55 11.42 11.03 -10.17
N LYS A 56 10.36 10.65 -10.90
CA LYS A 56 9.95 11.28 -12.16
C LYS A 56 8.93 12.40 -11.96
N ASP A 57 7.98 12.16 -11.06
CA ASP A 57 6.90 13.08 -10.68
C ASP A 57 6.79 13.06 -9.15
N PRO A 58 7.38 14.03 -8.43
CA PRO A 58 7.34 14.08 -6.96
C PRO A 58 5.92 14.05 -6.37
N LEU A 59 4.92 14.54 -7.12
CA LEU A 59 3.52 14.57 -6.70
C LEU A 59 2.71 13.37 -7.18
N TYR A 60 3.36 12.37 -7.79
CA TYR A 60 2.72 11.19 -8.37
C TYR A 60 1.70 10.55 -7.41
N VAL A 61 2.10 10.23 -6.17
CA VAL A 61 1.21 9.56 -5.21
C VAL A 61 0.01 10.46 -4.84
N ALA A 62 0.24 11.76 -4.66
CA ALA A 62 -0.81 12.72 -4.34
C ALA A 62 -1.83 12.85 -5.48
N ARG A 63 -1.37 12.75 -6.72
CA ARG A 63 -2.16 12.89 -7.94
C ARG A 63 -2.88 11.60 -8.33
N VAL A 64 -2.22 10.45 -8.20
CA VAL A 64 -2.72 9.14 -8.66
C VAL A 64 -3.53 8.43 -7.59
N VAL A 65 -3.20 8.64 -6.31
CA VAL A 65 -3.86 7.96 -5.18
C VAL A 65 -4.56 8.99 -4.29
N SER A 66 -3.81 9.69 -3.43
CA SER A 66 -4.37 10.71 -2.54
C SER A 66 -3.26 11.49 -1.83
N ARG A 67 -3.62 12.66 -1.28
CA ARG A 67 -2.73 13.42 -0.37
C ARG A 67 -2.39 12.66 0.92
N ASN A 68 -3.26 11.76 1.36
CA ASN A 68 -3.04 10.97 2.58
C ASN A 68 -1.99 9.87 2.31
N ALA A 69 -2.16 9.14 1.21
CA ALA A 69 -1.17 8.20 0.70
C ALA A 69 0.20 8.87 0.52
N TYR A 70 0.23 10.07 -0.08
CA TYR A 70 1.47 10.84 -0.23
C TYR A 70 2.14 11.10 1.12
N SER A 71 1.41 11.64 2.09
CA SER A 71 1.90 11.92 3.44
C SER A 71 2.45 10.66 4.15
N GLY A 72 1.83 9.51 3.94
CA GLY A 72 2.33 8.22 4.41
C GLY A 72 3.68 7.85 3.75
N THR A 73 3.77 7.97 2.42
CA THR A 73 5.00 7.63 1.69
C THR A 73 6.18 8.57 1.98
N GLU A 74 5.94 9.80 2.41
CA GLU A 74 6.98 10.71 2.93
C GLU A 74 7.62 10.17 4.22
N ARG A 75 6.87 9.36 4.99
CA ARG A 75 7.31 8.69 6.22
C ARG A 75 7.71 7.23 5.97
N GLU A 76 8.00 6.89 4.71
CA GLU A 76 8.35 5.53 4.26
C GLU A 76 7.31 4.45 4.62
N ASN A 77 6.05 4.86 4.81
CA ASN A 77 4.94 3.98 5.16
C ASN A 77 3.94 3.91 4.00
N LEU A 78 3.68 2.70 3.51
CA LEU A 78 2.79 2.46 2.38
C LEU A 78 1.34 2.12 2.77
N ASN A 79 1.00 2.05 4.06
CA ASN A 79 -0.33 1.65 4.52
C ASN A 79 -1.42 2.51 3.90
N GLU A 80 -1.27 3.83 3.94
CA GLU A 80 -2.23 4.77 3.34
C GLU A 80 -2.33 4.62 1.82
N LEU A 81 -1.21 4.32 1.15
CA LEU A 81 -1.18 4.07 -0.28
C LEU A 81 -1.94 2.79 -0.65
N VAL A 82 -1.76 1.72 0.12
CA VAL A 82 -2.46 0.45 -0.07
C VAL A 82 -3.95 0.63 0.20
N ALA A 83 -4.32 1.27 1.31
CA ALA A 83 -5.72 1.47 1.70
C ALA A 83 -6.48 2.42 0.76
N ASP A 84 -5.93 3.59 0.44
CA ASP A 84 -6.55 4.50 -0.52
C ASP A 84 -6.54 3.94 -1.95
N GLY A 85 -5.48 3.24 -2.33
CA GLY A 85 -5.41 2.56 -3.62
C GLY A 85 -6.47 1.47 -3.75
N LYS A 86 -6.73 0.69 -2.70
CA LYS A 86 -7.81 -0.30 -2.68
C LYS A 86 -9.19 0.33 -2.84
N VAL A 87 -9.45 1.45 -2.16
CA VAL A 87 -10.70 2.22 -2.36
C VAL A 87 -10.85 2.67 -3.82
N LEU A 88 -9.78 3.15 -4.46
CA LEU A 88 -9.80 3.55 -5.87
C LEU A 88 -9.97 2.35 -6.81
N MET A 89 -9.39 1.19 -6.49
CA MET A 89 -9.56 -0.05 -7.26
C MET A 89 -11.03 -0.49 -7.25
N GLU A 90 -11.69 -0.52 -6.09
CA GLU A 90 -13.12 -0.87 -5.98
C GLU A 90 -14.03 0.09 -6.74
N ARG A 91 -13.59 1.34 -6.94
CA ARG A 91 -14.30 2.34 -7.75
C ARG A 91 -13.97 2.28 -9.24
N GLY A 92 -12.99 1.48 -9.67
CA GLY A 92 -12.46 1.51 -11.04
C GLY A 92 -11.73 2.81 -11.40
N GLU A 93 -11.24 3.53 -10.39
CA GLU A 93 -10.63 4.87 -10.53
C GLU A 93 -9.10 4.86 -10.45
N LEU A 94 -8.48 3.79 -9.94
CA LEU A 94 -7.03 3.64 -9.98
C LEU A 94 -6.58 3.32 -11.42
N LYS A 95 -6.09 4.33 -12.14
CA LYS A 95 -5.75 4.20 -13.58
C LYS A 95 -4.38 3.58 -13.85
N ASP A 96 -3.48 3.64 -12.88
CA ASP A 96 -2.18 3.00 -12.99
C ASP A 96 -2.34 1.49 -12.73
N ALA A 97 -2.35 0.71 -13.81
CA ALA A 97 -2.57 -0.74 -13.75
C ALA A 97 -1.44 -1.48 -13.02
N GLU A 98 -0.20 -1.00 -13.13
CA GLU A 98 0.93 -1.64 -12.45
C GLU A 98 0.88 -1.35 -10.95
N LEU A 99 0.54 -0.12 -10.56
CA LEU A 99 0.28 0.21 -9.16
C LEU A 99 -0.85 -0.65 -8.58
N ALA A 100 -1.96 -0.81 -9.32
CA ALA A 100 -3.08 -1.65 -8.90
C ALA A 100 -2.67 -3.13 -8.73
N ARG A 101 -1.86 -3.66 -9.66
CA ARG A 101 -1.32 -5.02 -9.60
C ARG A 101 -0.45 -5.22 -8.36
N LEU A 102 0.42 -4.26 -8.05
CA LEU A 102 1.34 -4.31 -6.91
C LEU A 102 0.58 -4.19 -5.57
N ILE A 103 -0.41 -3.29 -5.47
CA ILE A 103 -1.30 -3.19 -4.30
C ILE A 103 -2.07 -4.51 -4.10
N GLY A 104 -2.59 -5.09 -5.17
CA GLY A 104 -3.22 -6.40 -5.11
C GLY A 104 -2.25 -7.54 -4.74
N GLY A 105 -0.95 -7.37 -4.97
CA GLY A 105 0.08 -8.34 -4.57
C GLY A 105 0.35 -8.36 -3.07
N VAL A 106 0.36 -7.19 -2.43
CA VAL A 106 0.61 -7.05 -0.98
C VAL A 106 -0.60 -7.37 -0.11
N LEU A 107 -1.78 -7.53 -0.71
CA LEU A 107 -3.05 -7.87 -0.05
C LEU A 107 -3.44 -9.36 -0.19
N LYS A 108 -2.57 -10.20 -0.78
CA LYS A 108 -2.85 -11.64 -1.03
C LYS A 108 -2.36 -12.55 0.08
#